data_AF-Q30YE0-F1
#
_entry.id   AF-Q30YE0-F1
#
_cell.length_a   1.000
_cell.length_b   1.000
_cell.length_c   1.000
_cell.angle_alpha   90.00
_cell.angle_beta   90.00
_cell.angle_gamma   90.00
#
_symmetry.space_group_name_H-M   'P 1'
#
loop_
_entity.id
_entity.type
_entity.pdbx_description
1 polymer ?
#
loop_
_entity_poly.entity_id
_entity_poly.type
_entity_poly.pdbx_seq_one_letter_code
_entity_poly.pdbx_strand_id
1 'polypeptide(L)'
;MHTRIVTITGILVFNLLFAAVASAAVVTSWGYTYNAGFTDWKMSDRWTRPSKWGKTWIDGEKAYKNLYWGDNWNGWSGISLDSGTSGIVHTNGDAAHAMSMTHSNSPTYGGSLVSGTVKAMLELRALDPYHGSEIALSTALEFAFYETPNNGLLTDDVFILTNPGVTTEGFEYGGEWYTLDFGSSYGVIPESYIEALGLDTSITYYGWLTPENADTTVDTSFTITHRPQPTPAPEPATLGLMGLGLVALGVYSRMKRNVAKRS
;
A
#
# COMPACT_ATOMS: atom_id res chain seq x y z
N MET A 1 65.50 -36.95 47.05
CA MET A 1 64.40 -35.94 47.04
C MET A 1 64.86 -34.79 46.15
N HIS A 2 64.49 -34.75 44.86
CA HIS A 2 63.27 -34.12 44.31
C HIS A 2 63.23 -32.62 44.69
N THR A 3 63.25 -31.62 43.78
CA THR A 3 62.35 -31.39 42.63
C THR A 3 62.92 -30.25 41.76
N ARG A 4 63.35 -30.48 40.51
CA ARG A 4 62.72 -30.10 39.21
C ARG A 4 62.23 -28.64 39.05
N ILE A 5 62.94 -27.93 38.17
CA ILE A 5 62.55 -26.73 37.43
C ILE A 5 61.38 -27.07 36.50
N VAL A 6 60.33 -26.25 36.49
CA VAL A 6 59.27 -26.31 35.46
C VAL A 6 59.11 -24.91 34.87
N THR A 7 59.54 -24.79 33.62
CA THR A 7 59.28 -23.65 32.73
C THR A 7 57.89 -23.84 32.14
N ILE A 8 56.98 -22.88 32.35
CA ILE A 8 55.64 -22.88 31.72
C ILE A 8 55.71 -21.95 30.50
N THR A 9 55.75 -22.55 29.32
CA THR A 9 55.55 -21.84 28.05
C THR A 9 54.05 -21.83 27.75
N GLY A 10 53.40 -20.70 27.93
CA GLY A 10 51.99 -20.51 27.57
C GLY A 10 51.84 -20.29 26.07
N ILE A 11 51.15 -21.22 25.38
CA ILE A 11 50.71 -21.03 23.99
C ILE A 11 49.30 -20.42 24.04
N LEU A 12 49.19 -19.15 23.63
CA LEU A 12 47.92 -18.49 23.36
C LEU A 12 47.52 -18.80 21.91
N VAL A 13 46.55 -19.68 21.71
CA VAL A 13 45.90 -19.89 20.40
C VAL A 13 44.72 -18.93 20.31
N PHE A 14 44.84 -17.89 19.48
CA PHE A 14 43.74 -17.01 19.11
C PHE A 14 42.94 -17.69 18.00
N ASN A 15 41.78 -18.28 18.33
CA ASN A 15 40.80 -18.69 17.33
C ASN A 15 40.05 -17.45 16.86
N LEU A 16 40.48 -16.85 15.75
CA LEU A 16 39.69 -15.90 14.98
C LEU A 16 38.52 -16.65 14.34
N LEU A 17 37.38 -16.66 15.03
CA LEU A 17 36.09 -17.02 14.44
C LEU A 17 35.70 -15.92 13.45
N PHE A 18 36.05 -16.10 12.19
CA PHE A 18 35.40 -15.38 11.10
C PHE A 18 33.95 -15.89 11.03
N ALA A 19 33.01 -15.14 11.59
CA ALA A 19 31.61 -15.33 11.29
C ALA A 19 31.42 -15.00 9.80
N ALA A 20 31.25 -16.02 8.96
CA ALA A 20 30.80 -15.80 7.60
C ALA A 20 29.44 -15.09 7.68
N VAL A 21 29.36 -13.87 7.17
CA VAL A 21 28.08 -13.21 6.94
C VAL A 21 27.43 -14.00 5.81
N ALA A 22 26.52 -14.91 6.15
CA ALA A 22 25.76 -15.64 5.14
C ALA A 22 24.80 -14.63 4.48
N SER A 23 25.17 -14.08 3.31
CA SER A 23 24.18 -13.41 2.46
C SER A 23 23.30 -14.50 1.88
N ALA A 24 22.00 -14.40 2.08
CA ALA A 24 21.08 -15.32 1.43
C ALA A 24 21.08 -15.03 -0.08
N ALA A 25 20.96 -16.07 -0.91
CA ALA A 25 20.94 -15.86 -2.35
C ALA A 25 19.66 -15.10 -2.76
N VAL A 26 19.77 -14.26 -3.80
CA VAL A 26 18.65 -13.45 -4.30
C VAL A 26 17.50 -14.37 -4.71
N VAL A 27 16.32 -14.12 -4.15
CA VAL A 27 15.08 -14.80 -4.52
C VAL A 27 14.70 -14.40 -5.94
N THR A 28 14.57 -15.37 -6.83
CA THR A 28 14.22 -15.18 -8.24
C THR A 28 12.73 -15.39 -8.51
N SER A 29 12.03 -16.10 -7.61
CA SER A 29 10.61 -16.45 -7.77
C SER A 29 9.86 -16.42 -6.44
N TRP A 30 8.68 -15.83 -6.47
CA TRP A 30 7.80 -15.66 -5.31
C TRP A 30 6.41 -16.21 -5.62
N GLY A 31 5.86 -17.02 -4.72
CA GLY A 31 4.42 -17.25 -4.66
C GLY A 31 3.78 -16.06 -3.95
N TYR A 32 2.64 -15.59 -4.44
CA TYR A 32 1.94 -14.48 -3.81
C TYR A 32 0.45 -14.72 -3.64
N THR A 33 -0.12 -14.06 -2.64
CA THR A 33 -1.57 -13.84 -2.50
C THR A 33 -1.78 -12.33 -2.39
N TYR A 34 -2.80 -11.80 -3.07
CA TYR A 34 -3.14 -10.38 -2.99
C TYR A 34 -4.63 -10.21 -2.71
N ASN A 35 -4.93 -9.41 -1.69
CA ASN A 35 -6.28 -9.13 -1.25
C ASN A 35 -6.45 -7.64 -0.97
N ALA A 36 -7.60 -7.08 -1.34
CA ALA A 36 -7.90 -5.67 -1.12
C ALA A 36 -9.37 -5.45 -0.70
N GLY A 37 -9.66 -4.29 -0.12
CA GLY A 37 -11.03 -3.93 0.24
C GLY A 37 -11.15 -2.48 0.70
N PHE A 38 -12.35 -1.93 0.55
CA PHE A 38 -12.72 -0.62 1.09
C PHE A 38 -12.79 -0.67 2.60
N THR A 39 -11.98 0.16 3.27
CA THR A 39 -11.97 0.32 4.73
C THR A 39 -12.62 1.62 5.19
N ASP A 40 -12.56 2.66 4.36
CA ASP A 40 -13.24 3.95 4.61
C ASP A 40 -13.84 4.54 3.32
N TRP A 41 -14.87 5.36 3.47
CA TRP A 41 -15.53 6.07 2.36
C TRP A 41 -16.40 7.22 2.86
N LYS A 42 -16.59 8.23 2.00
CA LYS A 42 -17.45 9.39 2.26
C LYS A 42 -18.43 9.59 1.12
N MET A 43 -19.65 10.00 1.46
CA MET A 43 -20.69 10.38 0.51
C MET A 43 -20.83 11.91 0.48
N SER A 44 -21.33 12.46 -0.63
CA SER A 44 -21.54 13.90 -0.81
C SER A 44 -22.64 14.46 0.09
N ASP A 45 -23.56 13.61 0.55
CA ASP A 45 -24.58 13.97 1.53
C ASP A 45 -24.61 13.00 2.72
N ARG A 46 -25.22 13.44 3.83
CA ARG A 46 -25.26 12.70 5.11
C ARG A 46 -26.36 11.62 5.15
N TRP A 47 -27.33 11.68 4.25
CA TRP A 47 -28.51 10.83 4.23
C TRP A 47 -28.31 9.58 3.38
N THR A 48 -27.49 9.69 2.33
CA THR A 48 -27.07 8.61 1.47
C THR A 48 -26.09 7.72 2.22
N ARG A 49 -26.42 6.44 2.30
CA ARG A 49 -25.55 5.41 2.85
C ARG A 49 -25.30 4.41 1.75
N PRO A 50 -24.04 4.18 1.34
CA PRO A 50 -23.77 3.25 0.27
C PRO A 50 -24.13 1.84 0.73
N SER A 51 -24.70 1.08 -0.18
CA SER A 51 -24.87 -0.36 -0.03
C SER A 51 -23.49 -1.01 -0.13
N LYS A 52 -23.13 -1.82 0.87
CA LYS A 52 -21.78 -2.42 0.98
C LYS A 52 -21.84 -3.93 1.07
N TRP A 53 -21.12 -4.60 0.18
CA TRP A 53 -21.22 -6.05 -0.04
C TRP A 53 -19.83 -6.68 -0.07
N GLY A 54 -19.77 -8.00 0.03
CA GLY A 54 -18.49 -8.75 0.04
C GLY A 54 -17.64 -8.40 1.25
N LYS A 55 -18.18 -8.58 2.46
CA LYS A 55 -17.42 -8.34 3.70
C LYS A 55 -16.16 -9.21 3.72
N THR A 56 -15.01 -8.59 3.97
CA THR A 56 -13.71 -9.24 4.09
C THR A 56 -12.91 -8.63 5.25
N TRP A 57 -11.68 -9.12 5.46
CA TRP A 57 -10.70 -8.56 6.38
C TRP A 57 -9.38 -8.37 5.66
N ILE A 58 -8.79 -7.17 5.76
CA ILE A 58 -7.49 -6.83 5.18
C ILE A 58 -6.60 -6.36 6.32
N ASP A 59 -5.52 -7.10 6.60
CA ASP A 59 -4.58 -6.78 7.68
C ASP A 59 -5.31 -6.44 9.00
N GLY A 60 -6.15 -7.38 9.46
CA GLY A 60 -6.94 -7.26 10.70
C GLY A 60 -8.10 -6.26 10.68
N GLU A 61 -8.26 -5.49 9.61
CA GLU A 61 -9.28 -4.45 9.49
C GLU A 61 -10.48 -4.92 8.67
N LYS A 62 -11.69 -4.55 9.11
CA LYS A 62 -12.93 -4.92 8.41
C LYS A 62 -13.04 -4.12 7.11
N ALA A 63 -13.20 -4.82 5.99
CA ALA A 63 -13.30 -4.20 4.69
C ALA A 63 -14.48 -4.76 3.86
N TYR A 64 -14.73 -4.15 2.71
CA TYR A 64 -15.79 -4.54 1.77
C TYR A 64 -15.27 -4.55 0.33
N LYS A 65 -15.78 -5.45 -0.50
CA LYS A 65 -15.40 -5.53 -1.93
C LYS A 65 -16.18 -4.59 -2.82
N ASN A 66 -17.40 -4.24 -2.42
CA ASN A 66 -18.28 -3.44 -3.26
C ASN A 66 -18.91 -2.30 -2.46
N LEU A 67 -18.95 -1.13 -3.08
CA LEU A 67 -19.69 0.05 -2.64
C LEU A 67 -20.63 0.47 -3.79
N TYR A 68 -21.92 0.54 -3.52
CA TYR A 68 -22.92 1.04 -4.47
C TYR A 68 -23.71 2.20 -3.87
N TRP A 69 -24.07 3.16 -4.71
CA TRP A 69 -24.91 4.32 -4.38
C TRP A 69 -25.90 4.59 -5.51
N GLY A 70 -26.82 5.53 -5.29
CA GLY A 70 -27.98 5.73 -6.15
C GLY A 70 -29.25 5.08 -5.60
N ASP A 71 -30.25 4.91 -6.46
CA ASP A 71 -31.58 4.48 -6.07
C ASP A 71 -32.25 3.55 -7.10
N ASN A 72 -33.28 2.84 -6.66
CA ASN A 72 -33.98 1.83 -7.48
C ASN A 72 -34.75 2.40 -8.68
N TRP A 73 -34.95 3.71 -8.76
CA TRP A 73 -35.74 4.34 -9.81
C TRP A 73 -34.86 4.88 -10.93
N ASN A 74 -33.64 5.30 -10.59
CA ASN A 74 -32.75 6.00 -11.51
C ASN A 74 -31.53 5.17 -11.91
N GLY A 75 -31.12 4.22 -11.07
CA GLY A 75 -29.94 3.40 -11.33
C GLY A 75 -28.99 3.41 -10.14
N TRP A 76 -28.06 2.46 -10.15
CA TRP A 76 -27.06 2.30 -9.10
C TRP A 76 -25.68 2.44 -9.72
N SER A 77 -24.94 3.45 -9.29
CA SER A 77 -23.50 3.53 -9.54
C SER A 77 -22.76 2.74 -8.46
N GLY A 78 -21.55 2.30 -8.76
CA GLY A 78 -20.75 1.64 -7.73
C GLY A 78 -19.37 1.24 -8.18
N ILE A 79 -18.50 1.02 -7.20
CA ILE A 79 -17.16 0.50 -7.41
C ILE A 79 -17.08 -0.89 -6.78
N SER A 80 -16.62 -1.84 -7.60
CA SER A 80 -16.43 -3.25 -7.24
C SER A 80 -14.95 -3.61 -7.38
N LEU A 81 -14.45 -4.37 -6.41
CA LEU A 81 -13.07 -4.87 -6.39
C LEU A 81 -13.08 -6.38 -6.61
N ASP A 82 -12.51 -6.81 -7.74
CA ASP A 82 -12.14 -8.22 -7.95
C ASP A 82 -10.72 -8.44 -7.44
N SER A 83 -10.61 -9.02 -6.25
CA SER A 83 -9.35 -9.24 -5.54
C SER A 83 -9.43 -10.49 -4.67
N GLY A 84 -8.29 -10.97 -4.18
CA GLY A 84 -8.15 -12.35 -3.70
C GLY A 84 -7.47 -13.24 -4.74
N THR A 85 -6.56 -12.65 -5.52
CA THR A 85 -5.77 -13.37 -6.53
C THR A 85 -4.58 -14.06 -5.87
N SER A 86 -4.02 -15.05 -6.55
CA SER A 86 -2.78 -15.70 -6.15
C SER A 86 -2.03 -16.16 -7.39
N GLY A 87 -0.70 -16.19 -7.31
CA GLY A 87 0.11 -16.58 -8.46
C GLY A 87 1.58 -16.67 -8.14
N ILE A 88 2.38 -16.58 -9.20
CA ILE A 88 3.84 -16.51 -9.14
C ILE A 88 4.29 -15.20 -9.79
N VAL A 89 5.26 -14.54 -9.17
CA VAL A 89 5.94 -13.36 -9.73
C VAL A 89 7.45 -13.58 -9.68
N HIS A 90 8.15 -13.13 -10.73
CA HIS A 90 9.59 -13.29 -10.83
C HIS A 90 10.30 -11.97 -10.51
N THR A 91 11.37 -12.06 -9.73
CA THR A 91 12.23 -10.90 -9.47
C THR A 91 12.89 -10.45 -10.76
N ASN A 92 12.78 -9.15 -11.05
CA ASN A 92 13.19 -8.52 -12.32
C ASN A 92 12.49 -9.11 -13.56
N GLY A 93 11.33 -9.74 -13.38
CA GLY A 93 10.49 -10.28 -14.45
C GLY A 93 9.29 -9.40 -14.79
N ASP A 94 8.33 -10.00 -15.48
CA ASP A 94 7.08 -9.34 -15.88
C ASP A 94 6.20 -9.02 -14.67
N ALA A 95 5.30 -8.05 -14.85
CA ALA A 95 4.33 -7.67 -13.84
C ALA A 95 3.30 -8.78 -13.59
N ALA A 96 2.96 -8.99 -12.33
CA ALA A 96 1.90 -9.90 -11.90
C ALA A 96 0.62 -9.12 -11.63
N HIS A 97 -0.53 -9.67 -12.03
CA HIS A 97 -1.84 -9.09 -11.77
C HIS A 97 -2.16 -9.10 -10.25
N ALA A 98 -2.67 -7.99 -9.73
CA ALA A 98 -3.06 -7.85 -8.31
C ALA A 98 -4.58 -7.83 -8.13
N MET A 99 -5.29 -6.93 -8.80
CA MET A 99 -6.74 -6.83 -8.70
C MET A 99 -7.30 -6.04 -9.87
N SER A 100 -8.59 -6.22 -10.15
CA SER A 100 -9.36 -5.34 -11.02
C SER A 100 -10.29 -4.47 -10.18
N MET A 101 -10.40 -3.19 -10.55
CA MET A 101 -11.37 -2.27 -9.98
C MET A 101 -12.31 -1.80 -11.09
N THR A 102 -13.60 -2.04 -10.91
CA THR A 102 -14.64 -1.69 -11.88
C THR A 102 -15.51 -0.61 -11.30
N HIS A 103 -15.60 0.52 -11.99
CA HIS A 103 -16.64 1.52 -11.76
C HIS A 103 -17.78 1.27 -12.76
N SER A 104 -18.98 1.03 -12.23
CA SER A 104 -20.22 1.00 -12.98
C SER A 104 -20.92 2.33 -12.81
N ASN A 105 -21.04 3.08 -13.91
CA ASN A 105 -21.64 4.41 -13.91
C ASN A 105 -23.06 4.35 -14.48
N SER A 106 -24.04 4.70 -13.66
CA SER A 106 -25.44 4.84 -14.04
C SER A 106 -25.94 6.22 -13.61
N PRO A 107 -26.96 6.78 -14.28
CA PRO A 107 -27.56 8.04 -13.84
C PRO A 107 -28.08 7.94 -12.41
N THR A 108 -27.39 8.56 -11.45
CA THR A 108 -27.86 8.62 -10.07
C THR A 108 -28.39 10.01 -9.72
N TYR A 109 -29.45 10.06 -8.92
CA TYR A 109 -29.96 11.31 -8.34
C TYR A 109 -29.83 11.23 -6.82
N GLY A 110 -29.04 12.13 -6.23
CA GLY A 110 -28.81 12.18 -4.78
C GLY A 110 -27.35 12.18 -4.43
N GLY A 111 -27.01 11.59 -3.28
CA GLY A 111 -25.63 11.51 -2.81
C GLY A 111 -24.82 10.52 -3.62
N SER A 112 -23.61 10.93 -3.96
CA SER A 112 -22.60 10.12 -4.64
C SER A 112 -21.42 9.89 -3.72
N LEU A 113 -20.57 8.93 -4.08
CA LEU A 113 -19.28 8.77 -3.43
C LEU A 113 -18.45 10.04 -3.66
N VAL A 114 -17.63 10.45 -2.69
CA VAL A 114 -16.70 11.58 -2.86
C VAL A 114 -15.26 11.19 -2.60
N SER A 115 -15.05 10.18 -1.77
CA SER A 115 -13.72 9.66 -1.48
C SER A 115 -13.80 8.27 -0.87
N GLY A 116 -12.68 7.57 -0.87
CA GLY A 116 -12.52 6.35 -0.09
C GLY A 116 -11.08 5.89 0.05
N THR A 117 -10.94 4.81 0.81
CA THR A 117 -9.66 4.14 1.06
C THR A 117 -9.81 2.67 0.75
N VAL A 118 -8.97 2.17 -0.17
CA VAL A 118 -8.80 0.75 -0.45
C VAL A 118 -7.52 0.29 0.23
N LYS A 119 -7.65 -0.51 1.29
CA LYS A 119 -6.51 -1.19 1.89
C LYS A 119 -6.21 -2.46 1.11
N ALA A 120 -4.94 -2.71 0.86
CA ALA A 120 -4.44 -3.89 0.18
C ALA A 120 -3.38 -4.61 1.04
N MET A 121 -3.32 -5.92 0.90
CA MET A 121 -2.35 -6.79 1.56
C MET A 121 -1.81 -7.78 0.52
N LEU A 122 -0.49 -7.80 0.40
CA LEU A 122 0.28 -8.72 -0.43
C LEU A 122 1.09 -9.64 0.49
N GLU A 123 0.85 -10.95 0.39
CA GLU A 123 1.68 -11.94 1.06
C GLU A 123 2.62 -12.56 0.03
N LEU A 124 3.90 -12.64 0.37
CA LEU A 124 4.95 -13.22 -0.47
C LEU A 124 5.60 -14.41 0.23
N ARG A 125 5.77 -15.49 -0.53
CA ARG A 125 6.54 -16.67 -0.15
C ARG A 125 7.64 -16.90 -1.16
N ALA A 126 8.90 -16.84 -0.72
CA ALA A 126 10.03 -17.19 -1.57
C ALA A 126 9.94 -18.66 -2.02
N LEU A 127 10.05 -18.90 -3.34
CA LEU A 127 10.02 -20.23 -3.92
C LEU A 127 11.42 -20.71 -4.32
N ASP A 128 12.25 -19.81 -4.85
CA ASP A 128 13.60 -20.13 -5.29
C ASP A 128 14.57 -18.95 -5.10
N PRO A 129 15.66 -19.12 -4.34
CA PRO A 129 15.78 -20.11 -3.25
C PRO A 129 14.65 -19.99 -2.22
N TYR A 130 14.30 -21.12 -1.61
CA TYR A 130 13.32 -21.14 -0.50
C TYR A 130 13.98 -20.70 0.82
N HIS A 131 13.38 -19.72 1.50
CA HIS A 131 13.89 -19.13 2.76
C HIS A 131 12.94 -19.29 3.96
N GLY A 132 11.88 -20.08 3.84
CA GLY A 132 11.07 -20.52 4.98
C GLY A 132 10.00 -19.53 5.45
N SER A 133 10.33 -18.24 5.55
CA SER A 133 9.42 -17.24 6.13
C SER A 133 8.61 -16.54 5.04
N GLU A 134 7.31 -16.37 5.26
CA GLU A 134 6.47 -15.49 4.44
C GLU A 134 6.61 -14.05 4.93
N ILE A 135 6.44 -13.09 4.03
CA ILE A 135 6.37 -11.66 4.37
C ILE A 135 5.00 -11.13 3.91
N ALA A 136 4.37 -10.33 4.76
CA ALA A 136 3.15 -9.61 4.42
C ALA A 136 3.44 -8.12 4.35
N LEU A 137 2.99 -7.49 3.27
CA LEU A 137 3.14 -6.07 2.99
C LEU A 137 1.74 -5.49 2.83
N SER A 138 1.52 -4.28 3.36
CA SER A 138 0.21 -3.64 3.35
C SER A 138 0.32 -2.19 2.93
N THR A 139 -0.57 -1.77 2.04
CA THR A 139 -0.67 -0.39 1.57
C THR A 139 -2.12 0.08 1.56
N ALA A 140 -2.32 1.39 1.53
CA ALA A 140 -3.64 2.01 1.45
C ALA A 140 -3.68 2.99 0.27
N LEU A 141 -4.55 2.71 -0.69
CA LEU A 141 -4.84 3.58 -1.81
C LEU A 141 -5.95 4.54 -1.39
N GLU A 142 -5.68 5.83 -1.47
CA GLU A 142 -6.65 6.87 -1.19
C GLU A 142 -7.10 7.50 -2.50
N PHE A 143 -8.39 7.79 -2.61
CA PHE A 143 -8.95 8.37 -3.81
C PHE A 143 -10.02 9.41 -3.52
N ALA A 144 -10.17 10.32 -4.48
CA ALA A 144 -11.31 11.20 -4.65
C ALA A 144 -12.17 10.68 -5.81
N PHE A 145 -13.47 10.88 -5.70
CA PHE A 145 -14.44 10.50 -6.72
C PHE A 145 -15.36 11.68 -7.03
N TYR A 146 -15.66 11.86 -8.30
CA TYR A 146 -16.51 12.94 -8.79
C TYR A 146 -17.58 12.36 -9.71
N GLU A 147 -18.81 12.29 -9.19
CA GLU A 147 -19.98 12.09 -10.03
C GLU A 147 -20.28 13.40 -10.76
N THR A 148 -20.15 13.39 -12.08
CA THR A 148 -20.28 14.59 -12.89
C THR A 148 -21.74 14.85 -13.29
N PRO A 149 -22.14 16.09 -13.58
CA PRO A 149 -23.47 16.34 -14.09
C PRO A 149 -23.68 15.69 -15.47
N ASN A 150 -24.67 14.80 -15.59
CA ASN A 150 -24.96 14.05 -16.83
C ASN A 150 -25.41 14.92 -18.02
N ASN A 151 -25.66 16.21 -17.79
CA ASN A 151 -25.99 17.21 -18.81
C ASN A 151 -24.89 18.27 -19.03
N GLY A 152 -23.71 18.06 -18.45
CA GLY A 152 -22.55 18.94 -18.56
C GLY A 152 -21.80 18.78 -19.88
N LEU A 153 -20.74 19.57 -20.05
CA LEU A 153 -19.80 19.45 -21.17
C LEU A 153 -18.94 18.18 -21.09
N LEU A 154 -18.72 17.70 -19.86
CA LEU A 154 -18.00 16.49 -19.53
C LEU A 154 -18.93 15.66 -18.64
N THR A 155 -19.29 14.48 -19.12
CA THR A 155 -20.33 13.62 -18.52
C THR A 155 -19.76 12.33 -17.94
N ASP A 156 -18.45 12.11 -18.06
CA ASP A 156 -17.82 10.93 -17.50
C ASP A 156 -17.47 11.19 -16.03
N ASP A 157 -17.77 10.21 -15.20
CA ASP A 157 -17.40 10.25 -13.80
C ASP A 157 -15.91 10.01 -13.62
N VAL A 158 -15.34 10.69 -12.62
CA VAL A 158 -13.89 10.80 -12.48
C VAL A 158 -13.44 10.17 -11.18
N PHE A 159 -12.56 9.18 -11.28
CA PHE A 159 -11.81 8.65 -10.16
C PHE A 159 -10.39 9.22 -10.18
N ILE A 160 -9.91 9.72 -9.06
CA ILE A 160 -8.56 10.28 -8.91
C ILE A 160 -7.87 9.67 -7.69
N LEU A 161 -6.67 9.13 -7.88
CA LEU A 161 -5.79 8.78 -6.78
C LEU A 161 -5.24 10.04 -6.12
N THR A 162 -5.40 10.15 -4.80
CA THR A 162 -4.92 11.29 -4.03
C THR A 162 -3.54 11.06 -3.43
N ASN A 163 -3.07 9.82 -3.41
CA ASN A 163 -1.76 9.45 -2.89
C ASN A 163 -0.94 8.61 -3.90
N PRO A 164 -0.74 9.05 -5.16
CA PRO A 164 -0.10 8.24 -6.20
C PRO A 164 1.33 7.79 -5.86
N GLY A 165 1.99 8.42 -4.87
CA GLY A 165 3.33 8.03 -4.41
C GLY A 165 3.38 6.75 -3.55
N VAL A 166 2.24 6.17 -3.13
CA VAL A 166 2.22 4.93 -2.33
C VAL A 166 2.39 3.65 -3.17
N THR A 167 2.65 3.79 -4.47
CA THR A 167 2.74 2.66 -5.39
C THR A 167 4.11 1.98 -5.39
N THR A 168 5.10 2.46 -4.64
CA THR A 168 6.43 1.86 -4.60
C THR A 168 6.87 1.64 -3.16
N GLU A 169 7.25 0.42 -2.82
CA GLU A 169 7.66 0.02 -1.46
C GLU A 169 8.92 -0.85 -1.51
N GLY A 170 9.90 -0.54 -0.66
CA GLY A 170 11.09 -1.38 -0.50
C GLY A 170 10.97 -2.30 0.71
N PHE A 171 11.43 -3.54 0.60
CA PHE A 171 11.46 -4.49 1.71
C PHE A 171 12.75 -5.31 1.72
N GLU A 172 13.20 -5.64 2.92
CA GLU A 172 14.34 -6.54 3.14
C GLU A 172 13.84 -7.98 3.32
N TYR A 173 14.48 -8.93 2.63
CA TYR A 173 14.21 -10.34 2.80
C TYR A 173 15.49 -11.16 2.61
N GLY A 174 15.85 -11.96 3.61
CA GLY A 174 17.09 -12.76 3.56
C GLY A 174 18.37 -11.92 3.49
N GLY A 175 18.36 -10.67 3.96
CA GLY A 175 19.49 -9.74 3.84
C GLY A 175 19.64 -9.08 2.47
N GLU A 176 18.70 -9.35 1.55
CA GLU A 176 18.63 -8.73 0.22
C GLU A 176 17.49 -7.70 0.18
N TRP A 177 17.68 -6.63 -0.57
CA TRP A 177 16.68 -5.56 -0.73
C TRP A 177 15.90 -5.71 -2.03
N TYR A 178 14.57 -5.62 -1.92
CA TYR A 178 13.64 -5.70 -3.04
C TYR A 178 12.79 -4.45 -3.08
N THR A 179 12.33 -4.09 -4.28
CA THR A 179 11.38 -3.00 -4.49
C THR A 179 10.14 -3.54 -5.19
N LEU A 180 8.98 -3.34 -4.58
CA LEU A 180 7.67 -3.47 -5.21
C LEU A 180 7.31 -2.20 -5.94
N ASP A 181 6.71 -2.34 -7.11
CA ASP A 181 6.15 -1.23 -7.86
C ASP A 181 4.78 -1.59 -8.47
N PHE A 182 3.74 -0.85 -8.07
CA PHE A 182 2.35 -0.88 -8.53
C PHE A 182 2.04 0.21 -9.58
N GLY A 183 3.01 1.07 -9.89
CA GLY A 183 2.84 2.42 -10.44
C GLY A 183 2.29 2.54 -11.86
N SER A 184 2.24 1.45 -12.63
CA SER A 184 1.77 1.48 -14.03
C SER A 184 0.24 1.32 -14.19
N SER A 185 -0.51 1.21 -13.09
CA SER A 185 -1.89 0.75 -13.12
C SER A 185 -2.94 1.82 -13.46
N TYR A 186 -2.57 3.12 -13.49
CA TYR A 186 -3.53 4.22 -13.62
C TYR A 186 -3.15 5.19 -14.76
N GLY A 187 -4.17 5.70 -15.46
CA GLY A 187 -4.00 6.66 -16.56
C GLY A 187 -3.90 8.11 -16.08
N VAL A 188 -3.48 9.02 -16.97
CA VAL A 188 -3.49 10.47 -16.70
C VAL A 188 -4.88 11.03 -16.96
N ILE A 189 -5.40 11.83 -16.01
CA ILE A 189 -6.69 12.51 -16.19
C ILE A 189 -6.51 13.70 -17.16
N PRO A 190 -7.36 13.84 -18.20
CA PRO A 190 -7.26 14.94 -19.15
C PRO A 190 -7.42 16.32 -18.47
N GLU A 191 -6.64 17.30 -18.92
CA GLU A 191 -6.64 18.66 -18.37
C GLU A 191 -8.03 19.31 -18.38
N SER A 192 -8.88 19.01 -19.38
CA SER A 192 -10.26 19.50 -19.45
C SER A 192 -11.11 19.06 -18.26
N TYR A 193 -10.93 17.83 -17.78
CA TYR A 193 -11.63 17.33 -16.59
C TYR A 193 -11.08 17.99 -15.33
N ILE A 194 -9.75 18.18 -15.24
CA ILE A 194 -9.12 18.88 -14.11
C ILE A 194 -9.64 20.31 -13.99
N GLU A 195 -9.70 21.05 -15.10
CA GLU A 195 -10.24 22.41 -15.15
C GLU A 195 -11.74 22.43 -14.76
N ALA A 196 -12.56 21.53 -15.32
CA ALA A 196 -13.99 21.47 -15.02
C ALA A 196 -14.30 21.12 -13.56
N LEU A 197 -13.45 20.31 -12.92
CA LEU A 197 -13.54 19.97 -11.50
C LEU A 197 -12.99 21.09 -10.58
N GLY A 198 -12.40 22.15 -11.14
CA GLY A 198 -11.78 23.24 -10.38
C GLY A 198 -10.51 22.84 -9.66
N LEU A 199 -9.80 21.82 -10.17
CA LEU A 199 -8.54 21.33 -9.64
C LEU A 199 -7.35 22.09 -10.26
N ASP A 200 -6.19 22.03 -9.60
CA ASP A 200 -4.98 22.72 -10.05
C ASP A 200 -4.41 22.06 -11.31
N THR A 201 -4.53 22.73 -12.47
CA THR A 201 -4.06 22.23 -13.77
C THR A 201 -2.54 22.16 -13.89
N SER A 202 -1.77 22.71 -12.93
CA SER A 202 -0.32 22.53 -12.88
C SER A 202 0.12 21.17 -12.33
N ILE A 203 -0.82 20.39 -11.77
CA ILE A 203 -0.59 19.06 -11.21
C ILE A 203 -1.07 17.98 -12.18
N THR A 204 -0.27 16.93 -12.34
CA THR A 204 -0.70 15.72 -13.06
C THR A 204 -1.46 14.80 -12.11
N TYR A 205 -2.71 14.48 -12.45
CA TYR A 205 -3.56 13.56 -11.70
C TYR A 205 -3.63 12.19 -12.39
N TYR A 206 -3.67 11.14 -11.58
CA TYR A 206 -3.76 9.76 -12.05
C TYR A 206 -5.08 9.13 -11.62
N GLY A 207 -5.70 8.37 -12.52
CA GLY A 207 -6.97 7.71 -12.29
C GLY A 207 -7.62 7.23 -13.59
N TRP A 208 -8.94 7.30 -13.66
CA TRP A 208 -9.68 6.99 -14.89
C TRP A 208 -11.01 7.74 -14.95
N LEU A 209 -11.60 7.72 -16.14
CA LEU A 209 -12.93 8.25 -16.44
C LEU A 209 -13.88 7.08 -16.70
N THR A 210 -15.16 7.23 -16.36
CA THR A 210 -16.19 6.24 -16.68
C THR A 210 -17.36 6.91 -17.35
N PRO A 211 -17.60 6.63 -18.65
CA PRO A 211 -18.76 7.18 -19.35
C PRO A 211 -20.07 6.81 -18.68
N GLU A 212 -21.03 7.71 -18.77
CA GLU A 212 -22.38 7.52 -18.27
C GLU A 212 -23.08 6.32 -18.94
N ASN A 213 -23.77 5.48 -18.15
CA ASN A 213 -24.34 4.18 -18.56
C ASN A 213 -23.31 3.16 -19.08
N ALA A 214 -22.07 3.20 -18.58
CA ALA A 214 -21.02 2.26 -18.95
C ALA A 214 -20.22 1.80 -17.72
N ASP A 215 -19.45 0.73 -17.94
CA ASP A 215 -18.47 0.25 -16.98
C ASP A 215 -17.06 0.62 -17.45
N THR A 216 -16.19 0.98 -16.52
CA THR A 216 -14.74 1.04 -16.76
C THR A 216 -14.03 0.17 -15.73
N THR A 217 -13.23 -0.77 -16.22
CA THR A 217 -12.40 -1.65 -15.40
C THR A 217 -10.94 -1.27 -15.57
N VAL A 218 -10.26 -1.09 -14.44
CA VAL A 218 -8.82 -0.85 -14.36
C VAL A 218 -8.16 -2.02 -13.65
N ASP A 219 -7.21 -2.66 -14.33
CA ASP A 219 -6.38 -3.70 -13.75
C ASP A 219 -5.16 -3.09 -13.08
N THR A 220 -4.93 -3.51 -11.84
CA THR A 220 -3.69 -3.24 -11.14
C THR A 220 -2.74 -4.41 -11.24
N SER A 221 -1.47 -4.10 -11.37
CA SER A 221 -0.38 -5.08 -11.41
C SER A 221 0.78 -4.59 -10.55
N PHE A 222 1.68 -5.50 -10.22
CA PHE A 222 2.91 -5.17 -9.50
C PHE A 222 4.11 -5.91 -10.05
N THR A 223 5.29 -5.31 -9.91
CA THR A 223 6.58 -5.94 -10.19
C THR A 223 7.39 -6.08 -8.91
N ILE A 224 8.33 -7.03 -8.91
CA ILE A 224 9.37 -7.13 -7.89
C ILE A 224 10.70 -6.92 -8.59
N THR A 225 11.49 -5.95 -8.12
CA THR A 225 12.85 -5.76 -8.61
C THR A 225 13.86 -5.94 -7.48
N HIS A 226 15.03 -6.45 -7.85
CA HIS A 226 16.18 -6.51 -6.95
C HIS A 226 17.25 -5.58 -7.48
N ARG A 227 17.63 -4.60 -6.66
CA ARG A 227 18.78 -3.72 -6.89
C ARG A 227 19.53 -3.57 -5.57
N PRO A 228 20.86 -3.40 -5.62
CA PRO A 228 21.62 -3.02 -4.43
C PRO A 228 20.96 -1.81 -3.77
N GLN A 229 20.70 -1.91 -2.47
CA GLN A 229 19.97 -0.90 -1.70
C GLN A 229 20.52 0.50 -2.02
N PRO A 230 19.69 1.46 -2.50
CA PRO A 230 20.13 2.85 -2.54
C PRO A 230 20.52 3.25 -1.12
N THR A 231 21.71 3.82 -0.95
CA THR A 231 22.20 4.28 0.35
C THR A 231 21.99 5.78 0.43
N PRO A 232 21.18 6.30 1.38
CA PRO A 232 20.38 5.59 2.40
C PRO A 232 19.10 4.95 1.84
N ALA A 233 18.64 3.84 2.46
CA ALA A 233 17.34 3.24 2.11
C ALA A 233 16.24 4.31 2.25
N PRO A 234 15.24 4.35 1.35
CA PRO A 234 14.04 5.14 1.59
C PRO A 234 13.47 4.67 2.93
N GLU A 235 13.50 5.53 3.94
CA GLU A 235 12.83 5.22 5.19
C GLU A 235 11.34 5.04 4.86
N PRO A 236 10.68 3.97 5.34
CA PRO A 236 9.24 4.02 5.49
C PRO A 236 8.96 5.29 6.29
N ALA A 237 8.31 6.29 5.69
CA ALA A 237 8.18 7.65 6.22
C ALA A 237 7.48 7.75 7.61
N THR A 238 7.20 6.62 8.25
CA THR A 238 6.41 6.46 9.47
C THR A 238 7.19 5.95 10.68
N LEU A 239 8.37 5.31 10.54
CA LEU A 239 9.14 4.85 11.72
C LEU A 239 9.99 5.96 12.36
N GLY A 240 10.48 6.93 11.57
CA GLY A 240 11.25 8.08 12.07
C GLY A 240 10.39 9.11 12.83
N LEU A 241 9.15 9.35 12.41
CA LEU A 241 8.28 10.35 13.03
C LEU A 241 7.63 9.87 14.35
N MET A 242 7.34 8.57 14.48
CA MET A 242 6.88 8.00 15.76
C MET A 242 7.98 7.99 16.82
N GLY A 243 9.23 7.73 16.43
CA GLY A 243 10.39 7.75 17.34
C GLY A 243 10.64 9.14 17.95
N LEU A 244 10.55 10.20 17.15
CA LEU A 244 10.73 11.59 17.62
C LEU A 244 9.50 12.10 18.40
N GLY A 245 8.29 11.75 18.01
CA GLY A 245 7.05 12.13 18.71
C GLY A 245 6.93 11.55 20.12
N LEU A 246 7.35 10.28 20.31
CA LEU A 246 7.32 9.62 21.62
C LEU A 246 8.41 10.10 22.57
N VAL A 247 9.59 10.47 22.06
CA VAL A 247 10.66 11.11 22.86
C VAL A 247 10.22 12.51 23.32
N ALA A 248 9.57 13.29 22.46
CA ALA A 248 9.04 14.62 22.82
C ALA A 248 7.95 14.54 23.92
N LEU A 249 7.05 13.56 23.85
CA LEU A 249 6.02 13.30 24.88
C LEU A 249 6.62 12.76 26.20
N GLY A 250 7.68 11.95 26.11
CA GLY A 250 8.40 11.43 27.27
C GLY A 250 9.14 12.52 28.07
N VAL A 251 9.74 13.50 27.40
CA VAL A 251 10.40 14.64 28.04
C VAL A 251 9.38 15.61 28.65
N TYR A 252 8.29 15.91 27.93
CA TYR A 252 7.21 16.80 28.41
C TYR A 252 6.52 16.27 29.69
N SER A 253 6.25 14.97 29.76
CA SER A 253 5.62 14.35 30.94
C SER A 253 6.52 14.33 32.18
N ARG A 254 7.85 14.23 32.02
CA ARG A 254 8.82 14.36 33.13
C ARG A 254 8.90 15.78 33.67
N MET A 255 8.83 16.80 32.82
CA MET A 255 8.87 18.19 33.26
C MET A 255 7.62 18.55 34.10
N LYS A 256 6.42 18.11 33.67
CA LYS A 256 5.16 18.37 34.40
C LYS A 256 5.11 17.69 35.77
N ARG A 257 5.67 16.48 35.92
CA ARG A 257 5.77 15.78 37.22
C ARG A 257 6.74 16.43 38.21
N ASN A 258 7.77 17.12 37.74
CA ASN A 258 8.73 17.80 38.61
C ASN A 258 8.23 19.17 39.11
N VAL A 259 7.32 19.81 38.36
CA VAL A 259 6.66 21.06 38.78
C VAL A 259 5.59 20.79 39.85
N ALA A 260 4.83 19.70 39.72
CA ALA A 260 3.79 19.31 40.70
C ALA A 260 4.34 18.80 42.05
N LYS A 261 5.64 18.54 42.17
CA LYS A 261 6.31 18.16 43.43
C LYS A 261 6.98 19.35 44.14
N ARG A 262 6.86 20.56 43.58
CA ARG A 262 7.43 21.80 44.14
C ARG A 262 6.37 22.86 44.47
N SER A 263 5.08 22.50 44.43
CA SER A 263 3.98 23.30 44.96
C SER A 263 3.50 22.75 46.29
#